data_AF-A0A1Y5NEQ1-F1
#
_entry.id   AF-A0A1Y5NEQ1-F1
#
_cell.length_a   1.000
_cell.length_b   1.000
_cell.length_c   1.000
_cell.angle_alpha   90.00
_cell.angle_beta   90.00
_cell.angle_gamma   90.00
#
_symmetry.space_group_name_H-M   'P 1'
#
loop_
_entity.id
_entity.type
_entity.pdbx_description
1 polymer ?
#
loop_
_entity_poly.entity_id
_entity_poly.type
_entity_poly.pdbx_seq_one_letter_code
_entity_poly.pdbx_strand_id
1 'polypeptide(L)'
;MKKCYCCNKSLKDSNKSEEHIIPNVFGGKLKSKDILCKKCNAILGSDIDKRFCNNFEYLNILLSPKRERKTNGGFVEADVSGTRIKLCNGFKYSSSPKIYEIFDGKNKIINGEIITSPDNIKAQNFFLKNFYDKIKKIIIMVL
;
A
#
# COMPACT_ATOMS: atom_id res chain seq x y z
N MET A 1 27.24 25.04 3.70
CA MET A 1 25.77 25.30 3.78
C MET A 1 25.08 24.40 2.78
N LYS A 2 24.10 23.58 3.20
CA LYS A 2 23.37 22.67 2.30
C LYS A 2 22.35 23.45 1.46
N LYS A 3 21.99 22.93 0.28
CA LYS A 3 21.04 23.56 -0.65
C LYS A 3 19.83 22.65 -0.85
N CYS A 4 18.65 23.26 -1.01
CA CYS A 4 17.43 22.55 -1.33
C CYS A 4 17.57 21.87 -2.69
N TYR A 5 17.30 20.57 -2.76
CA TYR A 5 17.43 19.77 -3.97
C TYR A 5 16.58 20.32 -5.13
N CYS A 6 15.35 20.77 -4.87
CA CYS A 6 14.44 21.20 -5.93
C CYS A 6 14.65 22.64 -6.42
N CYS A 7 15.04 23.57 -5.54
CA CYS A 7 15.11 25.00 -5.89
C CYS A 7 16.48 25.64 -5.66
N ASN A 8 17.48 24.86 -5.25
CA ASN A 8 18.87 25.27 -5.02
C ASN A 8 19.07 26.39 -3.97
N LYS A 9 18.01 26.82 -3.27
CA LYS A 9 18.09 27.80 -2.18
C LYS A 9 18.84 27.22 -0.98
N SER A 10 19.66 28.03 -0.32
CA SER A 10 20.36 27.64 0.89
C SER A 10 19.38 27.24 1.99
N LEU A 11 19.63 26.07 2.59
CA LEU A 11 18.88 25.57 3.73
C LEU A 11 19.38 26.24 5.01
N LYS A 12 18.44 26.79 5.76
CA LYS A 12 18.62 27.46 7.06
C LYS A 12 17.59 26.88 8.02
N ASP A 13 17.81 27.03 9.31
CA ASP A 13 16.88 26.50 10.32
C ASP A 13 15.45 27.00 10.18
N SER A 14 15.27 28.24 9.68
CA SER A 14 13.95 28.82 9.42
C SER A 14 13.19 28.17 8.26
N ASN A 15 13.89 27.64 7.25
CA ASN A 15 13.28 27.17 6.00
C ASN A 15 13.42 25.67 5.75
N LYS A 16 14.25 24.95 6.51
CA LYS A 16 14.46 23.51 6.32
C LYS A 16 13.25 22.70 6.78
N SER A 17 13.02 21.57 6.14
CA SER A 17 11.94 20.63 6.46
C SER A 17 12.52 19.24 6.68
N GLU A 18 12.01 18.51 7.67
CA GLU A 18 12.31 17.07 7.80
C GLU A 18 11.51 16.31 6.75
N GLU A 19 12.20 15.56 5.89
CA GLU A 19 11.57 14.72 4.87
C GLU A 19 12.07 13.28 4.96
N HIS A 20 11.20 12.33 4.65
CA HIS A 20 11.55 10.91 4.57
C HIS A 20 12.16 10.61 3.19
N ILE A 21 13.30 9.92 3.14
CA ILE A 21 13.94 9.53 1.86
C ILE A 21 13.06 8.53 1.10
N ILE A 22 12.48 7.58 1.84
CA ILE A 22 11.42 6.70 1.36
C ILE A 22 10.15 7.12 2.11
N PRO A 23 9.04 7.45 1.42
CA PRO A 23 7.84 7.94 2.09
C PRO A 23 7.37 7.00 3.21
N ASN A 24 6.96 7.59 4.34
CA ASN A 24 6.54 6.85 5.53
C ASN A 24 5.39 5.86 5.25
N VAL A 25 4.57 6.08 4.21
CA VAL A 25 3.51 5.15 3.80
C VAL A 25 4.05 3.75 3.47
N PHE A 26 5.27 3.69 2.93
CA PHE A 26 6.02 2.47 2.59
C PHE A 26 6.88 1.96 3.76
N GLY A 27 6.78 2.56 4.94
CA GLY A 27 7.58 2.20 6.12
C GLY A 27 9.02 2.75 6.11
N GLY A 28 9.31 3.76 5.28
CA GLY A 28 10.59 4.43 5.31
C GLY A 28 10.85 5.14 6.65
N LYS A 29 12.07 4.97 7.18
CA LYS A 29 12.50 5.55 8.48
C LYS A 29 13.64 6.53 8.37
N LEU A 30 14.38 6.49 7.26
CA LEU A 30 15.49 7.41 7.02
C LEU A 30 14.93 8.78 6.69
N LYS A 31 15.31 9.78 7.48
CA LYS A 31 14.86 11.17 7.37
C LYS A 31 16.04 12.10 7.23
N SER A 32 15.83 13.25 6.60
CA SER A 32 16.82 14.32 6.55
C SER A 32 16.17 15.68 6.61
N LYS A 33 16.80 16.61 7.34
CA LYS A 33 16.45 18.03 7.35
C LYS A 33 17.25 18.85 6.33
N ASP A 34 18.19 18.21 5.64
CA ASP A 34 19.20 18.89 4.84
C ASP A 34 19.02 18.72 3.33
N ILE A 35 17.83 18.28 2.89
CA ILE A 35 17.52 18.00 1.48
C ILE A 35 16.50 18.98 0.91
N LEU A 36 15.43 19.29 1.64
CA LEU A 36 14.33 20.12 1.14
C LEU A 36 14.01 21.30 2.05
N CYS A 37 13.66 22.42 1.42
CA CYS A 37 13.01 23.52 2.11
C CYS A 37 11.51 23.26 2.24
N LYS A 38 10.86 23.86 3.24
CA LYS A 38 9.43 23.72 3.53
C LYS A 38 8.53 23.91 2.31
N LYS A 39 8.83 24.90 1.45
CA LYS A 39 8.06 25.18 0.23
C LYS A 39 8.10 24.02 -0.75
N CYS A 40 9.31 23.53 -1.07
CA CYS A 40 9.46 22.40 -1.99
C CYS A 40 8.87 21.12 -1.38
N ASN A 41 9.06 20.91 -0.07
CA ASN A 41 8.49 19.76 0.61
C ASN A 41 6.96 19.71 0.53
N ALA A 42 6.30 20.86 0.73
CA ALA A 42 4.85 20.95 0.61
C ALA A 42 4.36 20.71 -0.82
N ILE A 43 5.09 21.19 -1.84
CA ILE A 43 4.74 20.99 -3.24
C ILE A 43 4.87 19.51 -3.63
N LEU A 44 6.00 18.87 -3.32
CA LEU A 44 6.19 17.44 -3.59
C LEU A 44 5.15 16.59 -2.84
N GLY A 45 4.95 16.88 -1.55
CA GLY A 45 4.00 16.18 -0.69
C GLY A 45 2.54 16.27 -1.18
N SER A 46 2.15 17.38 -1.81
CA SER A 46 0.78 17.58 -2.32
C SER A 46 0.57 17.11 -3.76
N ASP A 47 1.65 16.90 -4.52
CA ASP A 47 1.59 16.51 -5.93
C ASP A 47 2.26 15.15 -6.18
N ILE A 48 3.58 15.12 -6.41
CA ILE A 48 4.31 13.93 -6.85
C ILE A 48 4.21 12.80 -5.80
N ASP A 49 4.50 13.10 -4.53
CA ASP A 49 4.50 12.08 -3.48
C ASP A 49 3.09 11.56 -3.24
N LYS A 50 2.08 12.43 -3.27
CA LYS A 50 0.67 12.03 -3.12
C LYS A 50 0.24 11.08 -4.23
N ARG A 51 0.51 11.44 -5.49
CA ARG A 51 0.18 10.59 -6.65
C ARG A 51 0.93 9.27 -6.60
N PHE A 52 2.22 9.31 -6.28
CA PHE A 52 3.04 8.12 -6.13
C PHE A 52 2.49 7.20 -5.03
N CYS A 53 2.25 7.73 -3.84
CA CYS A 53 1.71 6.95 -2.71
C CYS A 53 0.34 6.34 -3.02
N ASN A 54 -0.56 7.08 -3.69
CA ASN A 54 -1.88 6.59 -4.08
C ASN A 54 -1.80 5.43 -5.07
N ASN A 55 -0.89 5.49 -6.05
CA ASN A 55 -0.70 4.41 -7.02
C ASN A 55 -0.29 3.07 -6.37
N PHE A 56 0.29 3.12 -5.17
CA PHE A 56 0.72 1.94 -4.42
C PHE A 56 -0.08 1.71 -3.13
N GLU A 57 -1.24 2.35 -2.98
CA GLU A 57 -2.10 2.21 -1.80
C GLU A 57 -2.48 0.74 -1.55
N TYR A 58 -2.79 0.00 -2.61
CA TYR A 58 -3.08 -1.44 -2.53
C TYR A 58 -1.93 -2.23 -1.87
N LEU A 59 -0.68 -2.03 -2.33
CA LEU A 59 0.48 -2.73 -1.76
C LEU A 59 0.72 -2.31 -0.30
N ASN A 60 0.47 -1.05 0.01
CA ASN A 60 0.59 -0.52 1.36
C ASN A 60 -0.41 -1.15 2.34
N ILE A 61 -1.64 -1.42 1.89
CA ILE A 61 -2.66 -2.14 2.68
C ILE A 61 -2.26 -3.61 2.80
N LEU A 62 -1.85 -4.23 1.69
CA LEU A 62 -1.46 -5.63 1.62
C LEU A 62 -0.29 -5.97 2.56
N LEU A 63 0.81 -5.23 2.42
CA LEU A 63 2.05 -5.48 3.16
C LEU A 63 1.99 -4.89 4.58
N SER A 64 1.11 -3.92 4.83
CA SER A 64 0.96 -3.21 6.10
C SER A 64 2.31 -2.88 6.77
N PRO A 65 3.22 -2.16 6.09
CA PRO A 65 4.55 -1.89 6.60
C PRO A 65 4.47 -1.10 7.91
N LYS A 66 5.43 -1.32 8.82
CA LYS A 66 5.50 -0.58 10.08
C LYS A 66 5.85 0.88 9.82
N ARG A 67 4.87 1.76 10.01
CA ARG A 67 5.00 3.22 9.83
C ARG A 67 5.44 3.88 11.14
N GLU A 68 6.17 4.99 11.02
CA GLU A 68 6.54 5.84 12.15
C GLU A 68 5.31 6.64 12.64
N ARG A 69 4.54 7.20 11.70
CA ARG A 69 3.27 7.87 11.99
C ARG A 69 2.12 6.87 11.94
N LYS A 70 1.33 6.80 13.01
CA LYS A 70 0.06 6.05 13.03
C LYS A 70 -0.91 6.73 12.06
N THR A 71 -1.25 6.04 10.97
CA THR A 71 -2.38 6.41 10.12
C THR A 71 -3.54 5.48 10.46
N ASN A 72 -4.76 5.99 10.39
CA ASN A 72 -5.94 5.11 10.35
C ASN A 72 -5.72 4.11 9.22
N GLY A 73 -5.80 2.81 9.53
CA GLY A 73 -5.53 1.75 8.56
C GLY A 73 -6.37 1.94 7.30
N GLY A 74 -5.75 1.74 6.13
CA GLY A 74 -6.46 1.79 4.85
C GLY A 74 -7.27 0.52 4.64
N PHE A 75 -8.22 0.57 3.72
CA PHE A 75 -8.92 -0.61 3.23
C PHE A 75 -9.17 -0.50 1.73
N VAL A 76 -9.20 -1.65 1.07
CA VAL A 76 -9.68 -1.78 -0.31
C VAL A 76 -10.99 -2.55 -0.27
N GLU A 77 -12.02 -2.01 -0.93
CA GLU A 77 -13.31 -2.69 -1.04
C GLU A 77 -13.44 -3.40 -2.39
N ALA A 78 -14.05 -4.58 -2.36
CA ALA A 78 -14.48 -5.31 -3.55
C ALA A 78 -15.90 -5.83 -3.34
N ASP A 79 -16.69 -5.86 -4.42
CA ASP A 79 -17.95 -6.59 -4.47
C ASP A 79 -17.69 -7.96 -5.09
N VAL A 80 -18.04 -9.02 -4.36
CA VAL A 80 -17.92 -10.40 -4.81
C VAL A 80 -19.31 -11.02 -4.74
N SER A 81 -19.97 -11.13 -5.90
CA SER A 81 -21.30 -11.72 -6.04
C SER A 81 -22.35 -11.10 -5.10
N GLY A 82 -22.35 -9.77 -4.95
CA GLY A 82 -23.26 -9.03 -4.08
C GLY A 82 -22.79 -8.94 -2.62
N THR A 83 -21.64 -9.52 -2.29
CA THR A 83 -21.03 -9.41 -0.96
C THR A 83 -19.90 -8.39 -0.99
N ARG A 84 -20.05 -7.30 -0.22
CA ARG A 84 -18.96 -6.33 -0.02
C ARG A 84 -17.91 -6.90 0.92
N ILE A 85 -16.67 -6.97 0.45
CA ILE A 85 -15.51 -7.40 1.22
C ILE A 85 -14.57 -6.22 1.37
N LYS A 86 -14.16 -5.91 2.60
CA LYS A 86 -13.08 -4.96 2.87
C LYS A 86 -11.81 -5.73 3.20
N LEU A 87 -10.76 -5.51 2.42
CA LEU A 87 -9.39 -5.91 2.75
C LEU A 87 -8.75 -4.79 3.55
N CYS A 88 -8.56 -5.03 4.84
CA CYS A 88 -7.85 -4.17 5.76
C CYS A 88 -6.36 -4.54 5.82
N ASN A 89 -5.58 -3.64 6.42
CA ASN A 89 -4.14 -3.83 6.63
C ASN A 89 -3.77 -5.22 7.16
N GLY A 90 -2.80 -5.86 6.49
CA GLY A 90 -2.21 -7.13 6.91
C GLY A 90 -3.12 -8.34 6.66
N PHE A 91 -3.77 -8.38 5.49
CA PHE A 91 -4.65 -9.47 5.06
C PHE A 91 -5.83 -9.74 6.00
N LYS A 92 -6.34 -8.70 6.67
CA LYS A 92 -7.53 -8.81 7.52
C LYS A 92 -8.77 -8.53 6.68
N TYR A 93 -9.77 -9.40 6.72
CA TYR A 93 -11.02 -9.22 5.98
C TYR A 93 -12.15 -8.81 6.92
N SER A 94 -13.03 -7.90 6.49
CA SER A 94 -14.22 -7.49 7.27
C SER A 94 -15.30 -8.57 7.36
N SER A 95 -15.27 -9.54 6.45
CA SER A 95 -16.30 -10.55 6.29
C SER A 95 -15.62 -11.92 6.43
N SER A 96 -15.92 -12.64 7.51
CA SER A 96 -15.42 -14.01 7.70
C SER A 96 -16.03 -14.93 6.64
N PRO A 97 -15.28 -15.92 6.11
CA PRO A 97 -15.85 -16.95 5.26
C PRO A 97 -17.02 -17.63 5.98
N LYS A 98 -18.10 -17.95 5.26
CA LYS A 98 -19.18 -18.77 5.82
C LYS A 98 -18.64 -20.19 5.96
N ILE A 99 -18.50 -20.64 7.20
CA ILE A 99 -18.12 -22.01 7.54
C ILE A 99 -19.41 -22.80 7.74
N TYR A 100 -19.56 -23.89 6.99
CA TYR A 100 -20.65 -24.83 7.13
C TYR A 100 -20.11 -26.09 7.81
N GLU A 101 -20.69 -26.49 8.93
CA GLU A 101 -20.38 -27.75 9.60
C GLU A 101 -21.49 -28.76 9.29
N ILE A 102 -21.13 -29.89 8.67
CA ILE A 102 -22.04 -30.98 8.36
C ILE A 102 -21.60 -32.21 9.17
N PHE A 103 -22.53 -32.86 9.86
CA PHE A 103 -22.29 -34.11 10.56
C PHE A 103 -22.93 -35.27 9.81
N ASP A 104 -22.12 -36.20 9.31
CA ASP A 104 -22.58 -37.42 8.64
C ASP A 104 -22.63 -38.64 9.59
N GLY A 105 -23.08 -38.40 10.83
CA GLY A 105 -23.25 -39.44 11.86
C GLY A 105 -21.97 -40.08 12.43
N LYS A 106 -20.83 -40.03 11.73
CA LYS A 106 -19.51 -40.55 12.20
C LYS A 106 -18.38 -39.53 12.18
N ASN A 107 -18.42 -38.59 11.23
CA ASN A 107 -17.37 -37.59 11.05
C ASN A 107 -17.97 -36.19 11.05
N LYS A 108 -17.23 -35.23 11.64
CA LYS A 108 -17.48 -33.80 11.48
C LYS A 108 -16.83 -33.34 10.18
N ILE A 109 -17.63 -32.95 9.18
CA ILE A 109 -17.14 -32.39 7.93
C ILE A 109 -17.23 -30.86 8.04
N ILE A 110 -16.07 -30.20 7.99
CA ILE A 110 -15.98 -28.74 8.00
C ILE A 110 -15.77 -28.27 6.57
N ASN A 111 -16.79 -27.66 5.97
CA ASN A 111 -16.71 -27.04 4.65
C ASN A 111 -16.58 -25.52 4.82
N GLY A 112 -15.47 -24.97 4.36
CA GLY A 112 -15.30 -23.51 4.28
C GLY A 112 -15.47 -23.06 2.84
N GLU A 113 -16.48 -22.23 2.55
CA GLU A 113 -16.44 -21.41 1.34
C GLU A 113 -15.56 -20.19 1.65
N ILE A 114 -14.31 -20.23 1.20
CA ILE A 114 -13.71 -18.97 0.78
C ILE A 114 -14.49 -18.61 -0.49
N ILE A 115 -15.40 -17.65 -0.39
CA ILE A 115 -16.02 -17.04 -1.58
C ILE A 115 -14.93 -16.19 -2.26
N THR A 116 -13.89 -16.84 -2.78
CA THR A 116 -13.22 -16.34 -3.97
C THR A 116 -13.99 -16.96 -5.10
N SER A 117 -14.87 -16.18 -5.72
CA SER A 117 -15.43 -16.57 -7.00
C SER A 117 -14.29 -16.98 -7.94
N PRO A 118 -14.53 -17.85 -8.93
CA PRO A 118 -13.59 -18.11 -10.01
C PRO A 118 -13.02 -16.81 -10.61
N ASP A 119 -13.82 -15.73 -10.59
CA ASP A 119 -13.42 -14.39 -11.01
C ASP A 119 -12.43 -13.72 -10.05
N ASN A 120 -12.49 -13.96 -8.74
CA ASN A 120 -11.49 -13.50 -7.78
C ASN A 120 -10.15 -14.21 -7.95
N ILE A 121 -10.15 -15.52 -8.22
CA ILE A 121 -8.92 -16.26 -8.53
C ILE A 121 -8.33 -15.74 -9.85
N LYS A 122 -9.18 -15.51 -10.86
CA LYS A 122 -8.76 -14.87 -12.11
C LYS A 122 -8.24 -13.46 -11.89
N ALA A 123 -8.88 -12.65 -11.05
CA ALA A 123 -8.48 -11.28 -10.76
C ALA A 123 -7.15 -11.23 -9.98
N GLN A 124 -6.94 -12.11 -9.00
CA GLN A 124 -5.65 -12.25 -8.32
C GLN A 124 -4.55 -12.68 -9.29
N ASN A 125 -4.80 -13.70 -10.11
CA ASN A 125 -3.84 -14.18 -11.10
C ASN A 125 -3.54 -13.11 -12.16
N PHE A 126 -4.56 -12.37 -12.61
CA PHE A 126 -4.41 -11.25 -13.53
C PHE A 126 -3.63 -10.11 -12.90
N PHE A 127 -3.92 -9.74 -11.65
CA PHE A 127 -3.19 -8.72 -10.92
C PHE A 127 -1.72 -9.12 -10.75
N LEU A 128 -1.45 -10.33 -10.27
CA LEU A 128 -0.08 -10.84 -10.08
C LEU A 128 0.67 -10.87 -11.40
N LYS A 129 0.05 -11.33 -12.49
CA LYS A 129 0.65 -11.33 -13.83
C LYS A 129 1.00 -9.92 -14.30
N ASN A 130 0.04 -8.98 -14.26
CA ASN A 130 0.28 -7.60 -14.69
C ASN A 130 1.27 -6.85 -13.80
N PHE A 131 1.25 -7.11 -12.50
CA PHE A 131 2.21 -6.57 -11.56
C PHE A 131 3.61 -7.05 -11.90
N TYR A 132 3.78 -8.36 -12.14
CA TYR A 132 5.04 -8.96 -12.54
C TYR A 132 5.54 -8.40 -13.88
N ASP A 133 4.65 -8.26 -14.87
CA ASP A 133 4.99 -7.69 -16.18
C ASP A 133 5.40 -6.21 -16.09
N LYS A 134 4.74 -5.42 -15.23
CA LYS A 134 5.12 -4.03 -14.97
C LYS A 134 6.46 -3.93 -14.26
N ILE A 135 6.70 -4.74 -13.22
CA ILE A 135 8.00 -4.76 -12.53
C ILE A 135 9.12 -5.19 -13.49
N LYS A 136 8.88 -6.21 -14.32
CA LYS A 136 9.85 -6.67 -15.31
C LYS A 136 10.23 -5.57 -16.30
N LYS A 137 9.25 -4.79 -16.78
CA LYS A 137 9.52 -3.62 -17.65
C LYS A 137 10.34 -2.54 -16.94
N ILE A 138 10.03 -2.25 -15.68
CA ILE A 138 10.78 -1.25 -14.90
C ILE A 138 12.23 -1.71 -14.68
N ILE A 139 12.46 -2.98 -14.36
CA ILE A 139 13.81 -3.54 -14.17
C ILE A 139 14.63 -3.48 -15.47
N ILE A 140 14.01 -3.77 -16.62
CA ILE A 140 14.65 -3.71 -17.94
C ILE A 140 14.98 -2.25 -18.35
N MET A 141 14.25 -1.25 -17.88
CA MET A 141 14.50 0.16 -18.19
C MET A 141 15.59 0.80 -17.32
N VAL A 142 16.03 0.12 -16.25
CA VAL A 142 17.01 0.64 -15.27
C VAL A 142 18.37 -0.08 -15.40
N LEU A 143 18.47 -1.09 -16.28
CA LEU A 143 19.70 -1.77 -16.69
C LEU A 143 20.09 -1.35 -18.11
#